data_AF-A0A382ZC53-F1
#
_entry.id   AF-A0A382ZC53-F1
#
_cell.length_a   1.000
_cell.length_b   1.000
_cell.length_c   1.000
_cell.angle_alpha   90.00
_cell.angle_beta   90.00
_cell.angle_gamma   90.00
#
_symmetry.space_group_name_H-M   'P 1'
#
loop_
_entity.id
_entity.type
_entity.pdbx_description
1 polymer ?
#
loop_
_entity_poly.entity_id
_entity_poly.type
_entity_poly.pdbx_seq_one_letter_code
_entity_poly.pdbx_strand_id
1 'polypeptide(L)'
;MAFPDSFQRTINSFSRSRRLLMGLGLQAIIPFISLYVALLLRLDLDPNRVIMTTFWIWASVLTSLRLISLIQFRAHTGLWRYVSVPDLMGIAKATTVSTIVFTLLLWLISDFETIPRSIPIIEWGVHIFLAGGLRIIVRIGRERLKASEQSTQYKTRVLIVGAGDAGAAFCRQVLST
;
A
#
# COMPACT_ATOMS: atom_id res chain seq x y z
N MET A 1 -18.89 -0.43 -16.97
CA MET A 1 -19.05 -1.70 -16.23
C MET A 1 -19.24 -1.36 -14.77
N ALA A 2 -20.49 -1.35 -14.30
CA ALA A 2 -20.83 -1.10 -12.90
C ALA A 2 -20.50 -2.35 -12.08
N PHE A 3 -19.64 -2.20 -11.08
CA PHE A 3 -19.36 -3.27 -10.13
C PHE A 3 -20.56 -3.42 -9.18
N PRO A 4 -20.97 -4.65 -8.83
CA PRO A 4 -22.17 -4.92 -8.04
C PRO A 4 -22.08 -4.37 -6.60
N ASP A 5 -23.20 -3.85 -6.11
CA ASP A 5 -23.39 -3.14 -4.82
C ASP A 5 -23.02 -3.98 -3.57
N SER A 6 -22.83 -5.29 -3.72
CA SER A 6 -22.32 -6.18 -2.67
C SER A 6 -20.87 -5.85 -2.26
N PHE A 7 -20.09 -5.27 -3.17
CA PHE A 7 -18.72 -4.83 -2.88
C PHE A 7 -18.68 -3.56 -2.00
N GLN A 8 -19.68 -2.68 -2.15
CA GLN A 8 -19.79 -1.42 -1.39
C GLN A 8 -20.03 -1.62 0.11
N ARG A 9 -20.88 -2.59 0.50
CA ARG A 9 -21.20 -2.82 1.93
C ARG A 9 -20.04 -3.44 2.71
N THR A 10 -19.18 -4.22 2.06
CA THR A 10 -18.04 -4.87 2.71
C THR A 10 -16.95 -3.86 3.08
N ILE A 11 -16.81 -2.75 2.33
CA ILE A 11 -15.75 -1.77 2.56
C ILE A 11 -16.06 -0.85 3.75
N ASN A 12 -17.34 -0.56 4.04
CA ASN A 12 -17.73 0.44 5.04
C ASN A 12 -18.00 -0.08 6.47
N SER A 13 -17.98 -1.39 6.74
CA SER A 13 -18.22 -1.93 8.09
C SER A 13 -16.96 -2.37 8.86
N PHE A 14 -15.77 -2.25 8.26
CA PHE A 14 -14.57 -2.85 8.85
C PHE A 14 -13.83 -1.88 9.77
N SER A 15 -13.89 -2.18 11.07
CA SER A 15 -13.10 -1.59 12.18
C SER A 15 -11.65 -1.29 11.77
N ARG A 16 -11.09 -0.20 12.34
CA ARG A 16 -9.71 0.30 12.14
C ARG A 16 -8.68 -0.84 12.11
N SER A 17 -8.85 -1.88 12.92
CA SER A 17 -7.95 -3.05 12.99
C SER A 17 -8.04 -3.97 11.77
N ARG A 18 -9.22 -4.21 11.19
CA ARG A 18 -9.34 -5.13 10.03
C ARG A 18 -8.81 -4.49 8.74
N ARG A 19 -8.96 -3.17 8.58
CA ARG A 19 -8.35 -2.42 7.46
C ARG A 19 -6.81 -2.41 7.54
N LEU A 20 -6.25 -2.38 8.75
CA LEU A 20 -4.81 -2.52 8.98
C LEU A 20 -4.33 -3.94 8.66
N LEU A 21 -5.05 -4.97 9.09
CA LEU A 21 -4.72 -6.37 8.80
C LEU A 21 -4.74 -6.66 7.30
N MET A 22 -5.74 -6.19 6.55
CA MET A 22 -5.77 -6.34 5.09
C MET A 22 -4.59 -5.65 4.40
N GLY A 23 -4.24 -4.44 4.87
CA GLY A 23 -3.10 -3.69 4.34
C GLY A 23 -1.75 -4.34 4.64
N LEU A 24 -1.60 -4.95 5.81
CA LEU A 24 -0.41 -5.72 6.18
C LEU A 24 -0.30 -7.03 5.40
N GLY A 25 -1.42 -7.73 5.20
CA GLY A 25 -1.46 -8.96 4.40
C GLY A 25 -1.03 -8.72 2.95
N LEU A 26 -1.55 -7.66 2.32
CA LEU A 26 -1.13 -7.28 0.96
C LEU A 26 0.37 -6.97 0.89
N GLN A 27 0.91 -6.32 1.92
CA GLN A 27 2.33 -5.98 2.01
C GLN A 27 3.23 -7.18 2.35
N ALA A 28 2.69 -8.25 2.92
CA ALA A 28 3.42 -9.50 3.11
C ALA A 28 3.57 -10.29 1.80
N ILE A 29 2.67 -10.13 0.84
CA ILE A 29 2.69 -10.85 -0.44
C ILE A 29 3.66 -10.21 -1.44
N ILE A 30 3.76 -8.86 -1.45
CA ILE A 30 4.59 -8.13 -2.41
C ILE A 30 6.07 -8.56 -2.40
N PRO A 31 6.75 -8.77 -1.26
CA PRO A 31 8.14 -9.24 -1.24
C PRO A 31 8.33 -10.60 -1.94
N PHE A 32 7.39 -11.54 -1.80
CA PHE A 32 7.47 -12.83 -2.48
C PHE A 32 7.43 -12.66 -4.01
N ILE A 33 6.46 -11.86 -4.49
CA ILE A 33 6.31 -11.59 -5.92
C ILE A 33 7.54 -10.84 -6.44
N SER A 34 7.99 -9.82 -5.71
CA SER A 34 9.13 -9.00 -6.08
C SER A 34 10.42 -9.81 -6.19
N LEU A 35 10.70 -10.68 -5.21
CA LEU A 35 11.89 -11.53 -5.24
C LEU A 35 11.82 -12.57 -6.37
N TYR A 36 10.64 -13.15 -6.62
CA TYR A 36 10.46 -14.09 -7.72
C TYR A 36 10.69 -13.43 -9.08
N VAL A 37 10.12 -12.23 -9.28
CA VAL A 37 10.34 -11.42 -10.49
C VAL A 37 11.81 -11.04 -10.63
N ALA A 38 12.49 -10.64 -9.55
CA ALA A 38 13.91 -10.30 -9.59
C ALA A 38 14.79 -11.49 -9.97
N LEU A 39 14.47 -12.69 -9.49
CA LEU A 39 15.14 -13.94 -9.87
C LEU A 39 14.91 -14.27 -11.35
N LEU A 40 13.68 -14.19 -11.83
CA LEU A 40 13.37 -14.40 -13.24
C LEU A 40 14.12 -13.41 -14.14
N LEU A 41 14.12 -12.12 -13.80
CA LEU A 41 14.85 -11.09 -14.56
C LEU A 41 16.36 -11.34 -14.57
N ARG A 42 16.91 -11.92 -13.49
CA ARG A 42 18.33 -12.22 -13.38
C ARG A 42 18.73 -13.50 -14.13
N LEU A 43 17.82 -14.47 -14.24
CA LEU A 43 18.06 -15.78 -14.83
C LEU A 43 17.58 -15.86 -16.29
N ASP A 44 17.56 -14.72 -17.00
CA ASP A 44 17.10 -14.62 -18.39
C ASP A 44 15.68 -15.20 -18.62
N LEU A 45 14.82 -15.02 -17.62
CA LEU A 45 13.44 -15.53 -17.58
C LEU A 45 13.32 -17.06 -17.61
N ASP A 46 14.39 -17.80 -17.30
CA ASP A 46 14.39 -19.26 -17.20
C ASP A 46 13.95 -19.73 -15.79
N PRO A 47 12.72 -20.27 -15.64
CA PRO A 47 12.21 -20.67 -14.33
C PRO A 47 12.92 -21.90 -13.75
N ASN A 48 13.54 -22.74 -14.60
CA ASN A 48 14.16 -23.99 -14.16
C ASN A 48 15.46 -23.76 -13.41
N ARG A 49 16.08 -22.59 -13.56
CA ARG A 49 17.29 -22.18 -12.83
C ARG A 49 16.99 -21.68 -11.42
N VAL A 50 15.71 -21.50 -11.07
CA VAL A 50 15.30 -21.04 -9.74
C VAL A 50 15.31 -22.22 -8.78
N ILE A 51 16.27 -22.23 -7.85
CA ILE A 51 16.29 -23.20 -6.75
C ILE A 51 15.17 -22.84 -5.77
N MET A 52 14.05 -23.58 -5.85
CA MET A 52 12.83 -23.26 -5.13
C MET A 52 13.00 -23.28 -3.60
N THR A 53 13.82 -24.19 -3.07
CA THR A 53 14.12 -24.26 -1.63
C THR A 53 14.81 -23.00 -1.13
N THR A 54 15.84 -22.54 -1.85
CA THR A 54 16.56 -21.29 -1.57
C THR A 54 15.61 -20.10 -1.67
N PHE A 55 14.74 -20.07 -2.69
CA PHE A 55 13.73 -19.03 -2.84
C PHE A 55 12.82 -18.92 -1.61
N TRP A 56 12.23 -20.01 -1.13
CA TRP A 56 11.30 -19.95 0.00
C TRP A 56 11.96 -19.46 1.30
N ILE A 57 13.20 -19.89 1.57
CA ILE A 57 13.95 -19.45 2.76
C ILE A 57 14.21 -17.94 2.68
N TRP A 58 14.82 -17.48 1.58
CA TRP A 58 15.19 -16.07 1.44
C TRP A 58 13.98 -15.15 1.26
N ALA A 59 12.90 -15.61 0.62
CA ALA A 59 11.64 -14.87 0.55
C ALA A 59 11.02 -14.68 1.94
N SER A 60 11.07 -15.70 2.80
CA SER A 60 10.57 -15.63 4.18
C SER A 60 11.39 -14.67 5.04
N VAL A 61 12.73 -14.73 4.92
CA VAL A 61 13.65 -13.81 5.60
C VAL A 61 13.40 -12.37 5.14
N LEU A 62 13.35 -12.14 3.82
CA LEU A 62 13.11 -10.82 3.25
C LEU A 62 11.75 -10.26 3.68
N THR A 63 10.70 -11.07 3.64
CA THR A 63 9.36 -10.67 4.08
C THR A 63 9.36 -10.27 5.56
N SER A 64 10.04 -11.05 6.39
CA SER A 64 10.16 -10.75 7.83
C SER A 64 10.85 -9.40 8.06
N LEU A 65 11.97 -9.15 7.38
CA LEU A 65 12.67 -7.86 7.46
C LEU A 65 11.81 -6.68 6.99
N ARG A 66 11.07 -6.87 5.88
CA ARG A 66 10.18 -5.84 5.33
C ARG A 66 9.05 -5.51 6.31
N LEU A 67 8.42 -6.52 6.91
CA LEU A 67 7.37 -6.34 7.91
C LEU A 67 7.88 -5.62 9.16
N ILE A 68 9.03 -6.03 9.68
CA ILE A 68 9.66 -5.40 10.85
C ILE A 68 9.95 -3.92 10.56
N SER A 69 10.59 -3.64 9.41
CA SER A 69 10.91 -2.28 8.99
C SER A 69 9.65 -1.42 8.83
N LEU A 70 8.59 -1.95 8.22
CA LEU A 70 7.32 -1.25 8.05
C LEU A 70 6.64 -0.89 9.39
N ILE A 71 6.76 -1.78 10.38
CA ILE A 71 6.26 -1.54 11.75
C ILE A 71 7.10 -0.44 12.41
N GLN A 72 8.43 -0.54 12.34
CA GLN A 72 9.36 0.40 12.98
C GLN A 72 9.24 1.83 12.42
N PHE A 73 9.11 1.98 11.10
CA PHE A 73 8.92 3.28 10.46
C PHE A 73 7.47 3.81 10.55
N ARG A 74 6.57 3.08 11.22
CA ARG A 74 5.12 3.40 11.32
C ARG A 74 4.47 3.68 9.96
N ALA A 75 5.04 3.18 8.87
CA ALA A 75 4.54 3.35 7.51
C ALA A 75 3.21 2.61 7.25
N HIS A 76 2.69 1.92 8.28
CA HIS A 76 1.41 1.24 8.31
C HIS A 76 0.25 2.10 8.84
N THR A 77 0.50 3.20 9.56
CA THR A 77 -0.57 3.95 10.25
C THR A 77 -1.35 4.92 9.37
N GLY A 78 -0.81 5.29 8.20
CA GLY A 78 -1.42 6.24 7.24
C GLY A 78 -2.32 5.60 6.16
N LEU A 79 -2.38 4.27 6.09
CA LEU A 79 -2.79 3.49 4.90
C LEU A 79 -4.14 3.85 4.24
N TRP A 80 -5.06 4.52 4.94
CA TRP A 80 -6.42 4.77 4.44
C TRP A 80 -7.00 6.16 4.72
N ARG A 81 -6.36 7.00 5.54
CA ARG A 81 -6.94 8.32 5.89
C ARG A 81 -6.41 9.43 4.98
N TYR A 82 -5.13 9.39 4.62
CA TYR A 82 -4.48 10.31 3.68
C TYR A 82 -3.25 9.62 3.08
N VAL A 83 -3.37 9.02 1.89
CA VAL A 83 -2.19 8.54 1.15
C VAL A 83 -1.46 9.76 0.59
N SER A 84 -0.70 10.39 1.47
CA SER A 84 0.12 11.57 1.20
C SER A 84 1.49 11.12 0.67
N VAL A 85 2.18 11.97 -0.11
CA VAL A 85 3.60 11.79 -0.51
C VAL A 85 4.50 11.30 0.66
N PRO A 86 4.36 11.80 1.90
CA PRO A 86 5.13 11.29 3.04
C PRO A 86 5.00 9.78 3.32
N ASP A 87 3.86 9.16 3.00
CA ASP A 87 3.67 7.72 3.19
C ASP A 87 4.51 6.91 2.19
N LEU A 88 4.65 7.39 0.94
CA LEU A 88 5.53 6.78 -0.05
C LEU A 88 6.99 6.88 0.37
N MET A 89 7.40 8.04 0.90
CA MET A 89 8.75 8.23 1.45
C MET A 89 9.01 7.31 2.65
N GLY A 90 8.01 7.10 3.51
CA GLY A 90 8.10 6.16 4.64
C GLY A 90 8.38 4.73 4.18
N ILE A 91 7.65 4.25 3.16
CA ILE A 91 7.90 2.93 2.56
C ILE A 91 9.27 2.89 1.91
N ALA A 92 9.64 3.90 1.11
CA ALA A 92 10.92 3.91 0.42
C ALA A 92 12.08 3.79 1.42
N LYS A 93 12.02 4.52 2.54
CA LYS A 93 13.00 4.41 3.63
C LYS A 93 12.98 3.03 4.28
N ALA A 94 11.80 2.52 4.65
CA ALA A 94 11.67 1.20 5.24
C ALA A 94 12.23 0.10 4.32
N THR A 95 11.94 0.21 3.03
CA THR A 95 12.38 -0.70 1.98
C THR A 95 13.89 -0.61 1.80
N THR A 96 14.47 0.58 1.71
CA THR A 96 15.92 0.73 1.59
C THR A 96 16.65 0.13 2.79
N VAL A 97 16.18 0.41 4.02
CA VAL A 97 16.79 -0.15 5.24
C VAL A 97 16.72 -1.67 5.25
N SER A 98 15.56 -2.28 4.98
CA SER A 98 15.47 -3.74 4.98
C SER A 98 16.26 -4.38 3.84
N THR A 99 16.41 -3.72 2.68
CA THR A 99 17.27 -4.21 1.59
C THR A 99 18.73 -4.20 1.99
N ILE A 100 19.20 -3.14 2.68
CA ILE A 100 20.58 -3.07 3.17
C ILE A 100 20.85 -4.20 4.16
N VAL A 101 19.96 -4.40 5.13
CA VAL A 101 20.07 -5.50 6.11
C VAL A 101 20.04 -6.86 5.42
N PHE A 102 19.13 -7.06 4.44
CA PHE A 102 19.05 -8.29 3.68
C PHE A 102 20.33 -8.57 2.87
N THR A 103 20.90 -7.54 2.24
CA THR A 103 22.16 -7.64 1.49
C THR A 103 23.32 -8.01 2.41
N LEU A 104 23.36 -7.44 3.62
CA LEU A 104 24.37 -7.76 4.62
C LEU A 104 24.23 -9.22 5.10
N LEU A 105 23.01 -9.70 5.33
CA LEU A 105 22.76 -11.09 5.69
C LEU A 105 23.16 -12.07 4.58
N LEU A 106 22.86 -11.74 3.32
CA LEU A 106 23.34 -12.52 2.18
C LEU A 106 24.86 -12.59 2.15
N TRP A 107 25.55 -11.49 2.44
CA TRP A 107 27.01 -11.45 2.46
C TRP A 107 27.63 -12.25 3.61
N LEU A 108 26.96 -12.30 4.77
CA LEU A 108 27.44 -13.03 5.95
C LEU A 108 27.15 -14.54 5.92
N ILE A 109 26.03 -14.94 5.31
CA ILE A 109 25.48 -16.30 5.43
C ILE A 109 25.60 -17.10 4.13
N SER A 110 25.52 -16.43 2.97
CA SER A 110 25.51 -17.13 1.67
C SER A 110 26.93 -17.23 1.12
N ASP A 111 27.39 -18.45 0.86
CA ASP A 111 28.51 -18.67 -0.04
C ASP A 111 28.15 -18.13 -1.44
N PHE A 112 29.14 -17.57 -2.14
CA PHE A 112 28.98 -16.75 -3.35
C PHE A 112 28.24 -17.41 -4.53
N GLU A 113 27.92 -18.69 -4.44
CA GLU A 113 27.29 -19.48 -5.51
C GLU A 113 25.77 -19.54 -5.43
N THR A 114 25.14 -19.34 -4.26
CA THR A 114 23.70 -19.64 -4.10
C THR A 114 22.77 -18.54 -4.62
N ILE A 115 23.16 -17.26 -4.49
CA ILE A 115 22.37 -16.10 -4.96
C ILE A 115 23.32 -15.04 -5.53
N PRO A 116 23.18 -14.66 -6.82
CA PRO A 116 23.92 -13.55 -7.40
C PRO A 116 23.71 -12.22 -6.64
N ARG A 117 24.80 -11.51 -6.32
CA ARG A 117 24.81 -10.26 -5.53
C ARG A 117 23.98 -9.11 -6.13
N SER A 118 23.61 -9.18 -7.41
CA SER A 118 22.77 -8.19 -8.08
C SER A 118 21.28 -8.32 -7.74
N ILE A 119 20.83 -9.47 -7.20
CA ILE A 119 19.41 -9.74 -6.94
C ILE A 119 18.80 -8.76 -5.93
N PRO A 120 19.43 -8.41 -4.79
CA PRO A 120 18.86 -7.44 -3.84
C PRO A 120 18.60 -6.07 -4.45
N ILE A 121 19.43 -5.62 -5.40
CA ILE A 121 19.27 -4.33 -6.08
C ILE A 121 18.09 -4.38 -7.06
N ILE A 122 17.99 -5.46 -7.84
CA ILE A 122 16.87 -5.68 -8.77
C ILE A 122 15.56 -5.80 -7.98
N GLU A 123 15.55 -6.61 -6.93
CA GLU A 123 14.40 -6.79 -6.04
C GLU A 123 13.99 -5.48 -5.41
N TRP A 124 14.92 -4.64 -4.94
CA TRP A 124 14.60 -3.32 -4.38
C TRP A 124 13.84 -2.43 -5.38
N GLY A 125 14.29 -2.36 -6.63
CA GLY A 125 13.60 -1.60 -7.68
C GLY A 125 12.22 -2.16 -8.01
N VAL A 126 12.14 -3.48 -8.19
CA VAL A 126 10.87 -4.20 -8.45
C VAL A 126 9.88 -3.99 -7.30
N HIS A 127 10.35 -4.05 -6.05
CA HIS A 127 9.54 -3.88 -4.85
C HIS A 127 8.95 -2.48 -4.78
N ILE A 128 9.77 -1.44 -4.99
CA ILE A 128 9.30 -0.05 -5.01
C ILE A 128 8.28 0.14 -6.12
N PHE A 129 8.52 -0.43 -7.29
CA PHE A 129 7.60 -0.33 -8.42
C PHE A 129 6.25 -1.01 -8.11
N LEU A 130 6.24 -2.25 -7.61
CA LEU A 130 5.01 -2.95 -7.24
C LEU A 130 4.27 -2.25 -6.08
N ALA A 131 4.97 -1.96 -4.99
CA ALA A 131 4.35 -1.37 -3.79
C ALA A 131 3.86 0.06 -4.05
N GLY A 132 4.66 0.86 -4.76
CA GLY A 132 4.32 2.22 -5.17
C GLY A 132 3.18 2.24 -6.18
N GLY A 133 3.29 1.43 -7.24
CA GLY A 133 2.28 1.32 -8.29
C GLY A 133 0.91 0.90 -7.74
N LEU A 134 0.88 -0.13 -6.89
CA LEU A 134 -0.36 -0.59 -6.25
C LEU A 134 -1.02 0.52 -5.41
N ARG A 135 -0.23 1.32 -4.68
CA ARG A 135 -0.77 2.45 -3.90
C ARG A 135 -1.32 3.56 -4.78
N ILE A 136 -0.66 3.88 -5.90
CA ILE A 136 -1.14 4.88 -6.87
C ILE A 136 -2.46 4.42 -7.49
N ILE A 137 -2.55 3.16 -7.91
CA ILE A 137 -3.78 2.58 -8.47
C ILE A 137 -4.92 2.65 -7.46
N VAL A 138 -4.67 2.22 -6.21
CA VAL A 138 -5.67 2.28 -5.13
C VAL A 138 -6.04 3.73 -4.79
N ARG A 139 -5.10 4.68 -4.86
CA ARG A 139 -5.37 6.11 -4.64
C ARG A 139 -6.29 6.65 -5.74
N ILE A 140 -5.95 6.47 -7.00
CA ILE A 140 -6.74 6.95 -8.15
C ILE A 140 -8.13 6.30 -8.14
N GLY A 141 -8.21 5.00 -7.85
CA GLY A 141 -9.48 4.29 -7.72
C GLY A 141 -10.37 4.91 -6.64
N ARG A 142 -9.82 5.20 -5.45
CA ARG A 142 -10.57 5.84 -4.36
C ARG A 142 -10.96 7.29 -4.66
N GLU A 143 -10.10 8.07 -5.29
CA GLU A 143 -10.42 9.45 -5.69
C GLU A 143 -11.58 9.48 -6.69
N ARG A 144 -11.61 8.55 -7.66
CA ARG A 144 -12.72 8.40 -8.60
C ARG A 144 -14.02 7.95 -7.93
N LEU A 145 -13.93 7.04 -6.96
CA LEU A 145 -15.09 6.60 -6.18
C LEU A 145 -15.66 7.74 -5.32
N LYS A 146 -14.81 8.53 -4.66
CA LYS A 146 -15.25 9.72 -3.89
C LYS A 146 -15.86 10.80 -4.79
N ALA A 147 -15.29 11.04 -5.97
CA ALA A 147 -15.87 11.96 -6.95
C ALA A 147 -17.25 11.48 -7.45
N SER A 148 -17.45 10.16 -7.53
CA SER A 148 -18.74 9.54 -7.85
C SER A 148 -19.73 9.52 -6.66
N GLU A 149 -19.26 9.58 -5.42
CA GLU A 149 -20.13 9.77 -4.24
C GLU A 149 -20.50 11.25 -4.03
N GLN A 150 -19.65 12.19 -4.46
CA GLN A 150 -19.97 13.62 -4.43
C GLN A 150 -21.11 14.01 -5.39
N SER A 151 -21.39 13.22 -6.44
CA SER A 151 -22.60 13.42 -7.25
C SER A 151 -23.87 12.94 -6.54
N THR A 152 -23.75 12.17 -5.46
CA THR A 152 -24.81 11.85 -4.49
C THR A 152 -24.64 12.70 -3.23
N GLN A 153 -24.49 14.01 -3.40
CA GLN A 153 -24.56 14.95 -2.28
C GLN A 153 -25.95 14.83 -1.64
N TYR A 154 -26.06 14.06 -0.56
CA TYR A 154 -27.20 14.14 0.35
C TYR A 154 -27.31 15.59 0.80
N LYS A 155 -28.23 16.36 0.20
CA LYS A 155 -28.67 17.64 0.74
C LYS A 155 -29.31 17.35 2.10
N THR A 156 -28.51 17.39 3.16
CA THR A 156 -29.03 17.30 4.51
C THR A 156 -29.92 18.52 4.72
N ARG A 157 -31.23 18.31 4.81
CA ARG A 157 -32.18 19.39 5.12
C ARG A 157 -31.98 19.76 6.58
N VAL A 158 -31.36 20.92 6.82
CA VAL A 158 -31.16 21.48 8.16
C VAL A 158 -32.31 22.44 8.45
N LEU A 159 -33.05 22.21 9.54
CA LEU A 159 -34.08 23.12 10.03
C LEU A 159 -33.50 23.93 11.18
N ILE A 160 -33.46 25.25 11.03
CA ILE A 160 -33.01 26.17 12.07
C ILE A 160 -34.25 26.75 12.74
N VAL A 161 -34.41 26.52 14.04
CA VAL A 161 -35.51 27.06 14.84
C VAL A 161 -34.95 28.13 15.78
N GLY A 162 -35.57 29.31 15.80
CA GLY A 162 -35.26 30.38 16.77
C GLY A 162 -34.13 31.34 16.39
N ALA A 163 -33.70 31.39 15.13
CA ALA A 163 -32.58 32.25 14.72
C ALA A 163 -32.97 33.69 14.31
N GLY A 164 -34.26 34.04 14.34
CA GLY A 164 -34.77 35.38 14.00
C GLY A 164 -34.28 35.89 12.64
N ASP A 165 -34.16 37.22 12.51
CA ASP A 165 -33.70 37.86 11.27
C ASP A 165 -32.24 37.53 10.92
N ALA A 166 -31.39 37.33 11.93
CA ALA A 166 -29.98 36.97 11.74
C ALA A 166 -29.82 35.61 11.06
N GLY A 167 -30.61 34.61 11.45
CA GLY A 167 -30.64 33.30 10.80
C GLY A 167 -31.19 33.36 9.37
N ALA A 168 -32.22 34.18 9.14
CA ALA A 168 -32.78 34.36 7.80
C ALA A 168 -31.78 35.02 6.83
N ALA A 169 -31.04 36.02 7.29
CA ALA A 169 -29.99 36.68 6.52
C ALA A 169 -28.83 35.71 6.17
N PHE A 170 -28.38 34.93 7.15
CA PHE A 170 -27.34 33.92 6.95
C PHE A 170 -27.76 32.83 5.95
N CYS A 171 -28.97 32.30 6.09
CA CYS A 171 -29.51 31.31 5.15
C CYS A 171 -29.60 31.86 3.72
N ARG A 172 -30.01 33.12 3.52
CA ARG A 172 -30.02 33.74 2.18
C ARG A 172 -28.61 33.86 1.59
N GLN A 173 -27.62 34.18 2.40
CA GLN A 173 -26.25 34.33 1.94
C GLN A 173 -25.61 32.98 1.56
N VAL A 174 -25.85 31.94 2.36
CA VAL A 174 -25.38 30.57 2.06
C VAL A 174 -26.10 29.96 0.85
N LEU A 175 -27.37 30.31 0.62
CA LEU A 175 -28.13 29.83 -0.55
C LEU A 175 -27.83 30.60 -1.84
N SER A 176 -27.24 31.80 -1.76
CA SER A 176 -26.87 32.62 -2.93
C SER A 176 -25.40 32.47 -3.36
N THR A 177 -24.61 31.73 -2.57
CA THR A 177 -23.22 31.34 -2.90
C THR A 177 -23.20 29.93 -3.46
#